data_AF-A0A822Z6Y6-F1
#
_entry.id   AF-A0A822Z6Y6-F1
#
_cell.length_a   1.000
_cell.length_b   1.000
_cell.length_c   1.000
_cell.angle_alpha   90.00
_cell.angle_beta   90.00
_cell.angle_gamma   90.00
#
_symmetry.space_group_name_H-M   'P 1'
#
loop_
_entity.id
_entity.type
_entity.pdbx_description
1 polymer ?
#
loop_
_entity_poly.entity_id
_entity_poly.type
_entity_poly.pdbx_seq_one_letter_code
_entity_poly.pdbx_strand_id
1 'polypeptide(L)'
;MNFDGIKDSECYRLCKTIDCQKLSQEACSHATQNERLPVQMAVQMLYFEEIRLQNAMNGGHNHFFFGSVNGQFPQRSSSSAGSGTISPRDNYAFVRRENRELRLGVARMRMRLTDLERDHASMKQNLALIP
;
A
#
# COMPACT_ATOMS: atom_id res chain seq x y z
N MET A 1 36.44 -16.11 -29.42
CA MET A 1 36.33 -14.64 -29.28
C MET A 1 35.78 -14.38 -27.89
N ASN A 2 36.65 -14.10 -26.92
CA ASN A 2 36.24 -13.83 -25.55
C ASN A 2 35.92 -12.33 -25.47
N PHE A 3 34.64 -11.99 -25.31
CA PHE A 3 34.23 -10.63 -24.97
C PHE A 3 34.67 -10.37 -23.54
N ASP A 4 35.89 -9.86 -23.40
CA ASP A 4 36.43 -9.46 -22.12
C ASP A 4 35.55 -8.35 -21.55
N GLY A 5 35.06 -8.62 -20.36
CA GLY A 5 33.85 -8.03 -19.79
C GLY A 5 33.95 -6.52 -19.60
N ILE A 6 32.81 -5.87 -19.74
CA ILE A 6 32.54 -4.55 -19.17
C ILE A 6 33.10 -4.53 -17.75
N LYS A 7 34.01 -3.59 -17.46
CA LYS A 7 34.61 -3.44 -16.13
C LYS A 7 33.51 -3.08 -15.13
N ASP A 8 33.64 -3.49 -13.87
CA ASP A 8 32.65 -3.20 -12.82
C ASP A 8 32.31 -1.70 -12.71
N SER A 9 33.29 -0.83 -12.95
CA SER A 9 33.11 0.63 -12.98
C SER A 9 32.24 1.12 -14.13
N GLU A 10 32.33 0.49 -15.31
CA GLU A 10 31.50 0.79 -16.47
C GLU A 10 30.10 0.20 -16.28
N CYS A 11 29.99 -1.00 -15.73
CA CYS A 11 28.71 -1.61 -15.35
C CYS A 11 27.98 -0.72 -14.34
N TYR A 12 28.66 -0.25 -13.31
CA TYR A 12 28.11 0.69 -12.33
C TYR A 12 27.62 1.99 -12.97
N ARG A 13 28.42 2.60 -13.85
CA ARG A 13 28.03 3.82 -14.57
C ARG A 13 26.78 3.61 -15.42
N LEU A 14 26.69 2.49 -16.13
CA LEU A 14 25.54 2.15 -16.96
C LEU A 14 24.31 1.89 -16.08
N CYS A 15 24.44 1.11 -15.02
CA CYS A 15 23.36 0.84 -14.06
C CYS A 15 22.84 2.13 -13.41
N LYS A 16 23.70 3.11 -13.13
CA LYS A 16 23.30 4.40 -12.54
C LYS A 16 22.30 5.19 -13.41
N THR A 17 22.26 4.94 -14.72
CA THR A 17 21.27 5.57 -15.60
C THR A 17 19.87 4.94 -15.52
N ILE A 18 19.74 3.79 -14.86
CA ILE A 18 18.46 3.10 -14.68
C ILE A 18 17.65 3.80 -13.61
N ASP A 19 16.48 4.31 -14.00
CA ASP A 19 15.49 4.85 -13.07
C ASP A 19 14.62 3.72 -12.53
N CYS A 20 14.96 3.22 -11.33
CA CYS A 20 14.30 2.09 -10.68
C CYS A 20 12.80 2.32 -10.41
N GLN A 21 12.33 3.57 -10.43
CA GLN A 21 10.91 3.92 -10.21
C GLN A 21 10.06 3.75 -11.44
N LYS A 22 10.67 3.91 -12.62
CA LYS A 22 10.00 3.75 -13.91
C LYS A 22 10.02 2.32 -14.40
N LEU A 23 10.76 1.44 -13.74
CA LEU A 23 10.71 0.01 -14.00
C LEU A 23 9.36 -0.56 -13.58
N SER A 24 8.79 -1.40 -14.44
CA SER A 24 7.67 -2.25 -14.06
C SER A 24 8.09 -3.21 -12.94
N GLN A 25 7.12 -3.73 -12.20
CA GLN A 25 7.37 -4.68 -11.12
C GLN A 25 8.14 -5.92 -11.62
N GLU A 26 7.75 -6.45 -12.78
CA GLU A 26 8.38 -7.62 -13.40
C GLU A 26 9.83 -7.33 -13.84
N ALA A 27 10.08 -6.14 -14.42
CA ALA A 27 11.43 -5.74 -14.80
C ALA A 27 12.35 -5.54 -13.59
N CYS A 28 11.83 -4.98 -12.49
CA CYS A 28 12.58 -4.80 -11.24
C CYS A 28 12.95 -6.16 -10.63
N SER A 29 11.98 -7.08 -10.54
CA SER A 29 12.19 -8.42 -9.98
C SER A 29 13.20 -9.23 -10.80
N HIS A 30 13.09 -9.19 -12.12
CA HIS A 30 14.06 -9.81 -13.01
C HIS A 30 15.47 -9.19 -12.87
N ALA A 31 15.56 -7.86 -12.72
CA ALA A 31 16.84 -7.18 -12.56
C ALA A 31 17.51 -7.46 -11.20
N THR A 32 16.75 -7.65 -10.12
CA THR A 32 17.30 -8.05 -8.80
C THR A 32 17.89 -9.45 -8.77
N GLN A 33 17.51 -10.32 -9.72
CA GLN A 33 18.08 -11.66 -9.86
C GLN A 33 19.40 -11.67 -10.66
N ASN A 34 19.84 -10.53 -11.17
CA ASN A 34 21.08 -10.43 -11.93
C ASN A 34 22.30 -10.31 -11.00
N GLU A 35 23.08 -11.40 -10.89
CA GLU A 35 24.30 -11.44 -10.07
C GLU A 35 25.40 -10.47 -10.52
N ARG A 36 25.33 -9.98 -11.77
CA ARG A 36 26.28 -8.98 -12.31
C ARG A 36 25.89 -7.55 -11.99
N LEU A 37 24.75 -7.35 -11.32
CA LEU A 37 24.30 -6.04 -10.93
C LEU A 37 25.16 -5.52 -9.76
N PRO A 38 25.63 -4.27 -9.81
CA PRO A 38 26.32 -3.67 -8.67
C PRO A 38 25.43 -3.70 -7.41
N VAL A 39 26.02 -4.05 -6.26
CA VAL A 39 25.31 -4.13 -4.97
C VAL A 39 24.50 -2.87 -4.66
N GLN A 40 25.06 -1.69 -4.97
CA GLN A 40 24.37 -0.40 -4.76
C GLN A 40 23.05 -0.30 -5.54
N MET A 41 23.02 -0.83 -6.76
CA MET A 41 21.83 -0.84 -7.60
C MET A 41 20.82 -1.90 -7.14
N ALA A 42 21.29 -3.07 -6.67
CA ALA A 42 20.42 -4.09 -6.10
C ALA A 42 19.68 -3.57 -4.87
N VAL A 43 20.40 -2.91 -3.95
CA VAL A 43 19.81 -2.28 -2.75
C VAL A 43 18.77 -1.23 -3.13
N GLN A 44 19.08 -0.39 -4.12
CA GLN A 44 18.15 0.64 -4.59
C GLN A 44 16.87 0.03 -5.18
N MET A 45 16.98 -1.04 -5.99
CA MET A 45 15.82 -1.72 -6.56
C MET A 45 14.96 -2.43 -5.51
N LEU A 46 15.59 -3.15 -4.56
CA LEU A 46 14.88 -3.81 -3.46
C LEU A 46 14.14 -2.79 -2.58
N TYR A 47 14.73 -1.63 -2.31
CA TYR A 47 14.08 -0.56 -1.56
C TYR A 47 12.82 -0.02 -2.27
N PHE A 48 12.87 0.19 -3.58
CA PHE A 48 11.67 0.61 -4.34
C PHE A 48 10.59 -0.46 -4.39
N GLU A 49 10.99 -1.73 -4.43
CA GLU A 49 10.06 -2.84 -4.34
C GLU A 49 9.36 -2.91 -2.98
N GLU A 50 10.11 -2.69 -1.89
CA GLU A 50 9.56 -2.61 -0.53
C GLU A 50 8.54 -1.47 -0.39
N ILE A 51 8.87 -0.27 -0.88
CA ILE A 51 7.94 0.87 -0.89
C ILE A 51 6.66 0.54 -1.68
N ARG A 52 6.80 -0.10 -2.84
CA ARG A 52 5.67 -0.43 -3.71
C ARG A 52 4.74 -1.46 -3.06
N LEU A 53 5.31 -2.45 -2.38
CA LEU A 53 4.55 -3.43 -1.57
C LEU A 53 3.84 -2.76 -0.39
N GLN A 54 4.55 -1.90 0.35
CA GLN A 54 3.96 -1.13 1.45
C GLN A 54 2.79 -0.27 0.97
N ASN A 55 2.92 0.39 -0.19
CA ASN A 55 1.84 1.20 -0.77
C ASN A 55 0.62 0.38 -1.20
N ALA A 56 0.84 -0.82 -1.74
CA ALA A 56 -0.25 -1.73 -2.10
C ALA A 56 -1.00 -2.23 -0.86
N MET A 57 -0.28 -2.49 0.24
CA MET A 57 -0.87 -2.92 1.53
C MET A 57 -1.60 -1.78 2.25
N ASN A 58 -1.12 -0.54 2.12
CA ASN A 58 -1.67 0.64 2.80
C ASN A 58 -2.68 1.43 1.95
N GLY A 59 -3.15 0.90 0.82
CA GLY A 59 -4.25 1.51 0.05
C GLY A 59 -3.87 2.78 -0.73
N GLY A 60 -2.67 2.83 -1.33
CA GLY A 60 -2.34 3.80 -2.38
C GLY A 60 -2.01 5.23 -1.95
N HIS A 61 -1.89 5.51 -0.65
CA HIS A 61 -1.75 6.89 -0.14
C HIS A 61 -0.39 7.58 -0.39
N ASN A 62 0.60 6.92 -1.00
CA ASN A 62 1.92 7.52 -1.29
C ASN A 62 2.31 7.54 -2.78
N HIS A 63 1.38 7.29 -3.71
CA HIS A 63 1.71 7.20 -5.15
C HIS A 63 2.31 8.52 -5.72
N PHE A 64 2.19 9.67 -5.04
CA PHE A 64 2.57 10.96 -5.60
C PHE A 64 3.75 11.71 -4.95
N PHE A 65 4.40 11.20 -3.89
CA PHE A 65 5.37 12.03 -3.16
C PHE A 65 6.83 11.96 -3.63
N PHE A 66 7.23 10.99 -4.47
CA PHE A 66 8.64 10.88 -4.91
C PHE A 66 8.88 11.29 -6.37
N GLY A 67 7.87 11.73 -7.11
CA GLY A 67 8.00 12.08 -8.54
C GLY A 67 8.83 13.33 -8.88
N SER A 68 9.47 14.00 -7.92
CA SER A 68 10.31 15.18 -8.20
C SER A 68 11.33 15.46 -7.11
N VAL A 69 12.43 14.71 -7.05
CA VAL A 69 13.73 15.31 -6.71
C VAL A 69 14.83 14.56 -7.46
N ASN A 70 15.12 15.05 -8.67
CA ASN A 70 16.46 14.90 -9.21
C ASN A 70 17.32 15.98 -8.52
N GLY A 71 18.30 15.58 -7.72
CA GLY A 71 19.43 16.43 -7.32
C GLY A 71 19.55 16.76 -5.83
N GLN A 72 20.72 16.39 -5.30
CA GLN A 72 21.42 16.96 -4.14
C GLN A 72 20.96 16.55 -2.72
N PHE A 73 21.84 15.81 -2.03
CA PHE A 73 21.99 15.89 -0.58
C PHE A 73 22.29 17.36 -0.20
N PRO A 74 21.73 17.90 0.90
CA PRO A 74 22.37 17.71 2.20
C PRO A 74 21.42 17.58 3.41
N GLN A 75 21.98 17.01 4.48
CA GLN A 75 21.56 17.08 5.88
C GLN A 75 20.99 18.44 6.30
N ARG A 76 19.88 18.45 7.07
CA ARG A 76 19.75 19.19 8.35
C ARG A 76 18.37 18.99 9.00
N SER A 77 18.42 18.82 10.31
CA SER A 77 17.35 18.52 11.26
C SER A 77 16.21 19.53 11.28
N SER A 78 14.97 19.06 11.46
CA SER A 78 13.99 19.68 12.39
C SER A 78 12.70 18.83 12.52
N SER A 79 12.48 18.37 13.74
CA SER A 79 11.24 18.37 14.51
C SER A 79 9.88 18.15 13.81
N SER A 80 9.17 17.15 14.36
CA SER A 80 7.71 17.05 14.52
C SER A 80 6.84 16.95 13.27
N ALA A 81 6.57 15.72 12.85
CA ALA A 81 5.21 15.17 12.73
C ALA A 81 5.37 13.69 12.41
N GLY A 82 4.81 12.83 13.25
CA GLY A 82 4.91 11.39 13.10
C GLY A 82 4.30 10.94 11.78
N SER A 83 5.13 10.72 10.76
CA SER A 83 4.80 9.81 9.68
C SER A 83 5.06 8.41 10.21
N GLY A 84 4.10 7.96 11.02
CA GLY A 84 4.12 6.62 11.58
C GLY A 84 4.10 5.63 10.44
N THR A 85 5.22 4.95 10.24
CA THR A 85 5.17 3.61 9.66
C THR A 85 4.20 2.83 10.55
N ILE A 86 2.95 2.67 10.09
CA ILE A 86 1.93 1.92 10.82
C ILE A 86 2.53 0.53 11.04
N SER A 87 2.85 0.20 12.29
CA SER A 87 3.44 -1.08 12.61
C SER A 87 2.45 -2.18 12.17
N PRO A 88 2.90 -3.35 11.68
CA PRO A 88 1.99 -4.47 11.38
C PRO A 88 1.00 -4.78 12.51
N ARG A 89 1.39 -4.50 13.77
CA ARG A 89 0.54 -4.62 14.96
C ARG A 89 -0.60 -3.60 15.01
N ASP A 90 -0.35 -2.37 14.59
CA ASP A 90 -1.33 -1.28 14.57
C ASP A 90 -2.35 -1.49 13.46
N ASN A 91 -1.91 -2.04 12.31
CA ASN A 91 -2.81 -2.45 11.23
C ASN A 91 -3.80 -3.54 11.69
N TYR A 92 -3.31 -4.56 12.40
CA TYR A 92 -4.18 -5.60 12.96
C TYR A 92 -5.15 -5.04 14.01
N ALA A 93 -4.69 -4.12 14.86
CA ALA A 93 -5.55 -3.46 15.85
C ALA A 93 -6.66 -2.62 15.19
N PHE A 94 -6.34 -1.93 14.09
CA PHE A 94 -7.30 -1.17 13.29
C PHE A 94 -8.37 -2.09 12.68
N VAL A 95 -7.96 -3.13 11.96
CA VAL A 95 -8.88 -4.09 11.32
C VAL A 95 -9.81 -4.75 12.34
N ARG A 96 -9.32 -5.09 13.55
CA ARG A 96 -10.18 -5.62 14.61
C ARG A 96 -11.21 -4.61 15.11
N ARG A 97 -10.84 -3.34 15.20
CA ARG A 97 -11.76 -2.26 15.62
C ARG A 97 -12.86 -2.09 14.58
N GLU A 98 -12.48 -1.97 13.32
CA GLU A 98 -13.42 -1.88 12.19
C GLU A 98 -14.36 -3.08 12.15
N ASN A 99 -13.85 -4.30 12.32
CA ASN A 99 -14.69 -5.51 12.35
C ASN A 99 -15.72 -5.46 13.49
N ARG A 100 -15.34 -4.91 14.65
CA ARG A 100 -16.27 -4.71 15.78
C ARG A 100 -17.34 -3.67 15.45
N GLU A 101 -16.97 -2.56 14.83
CA GLU A 101 -17.89 -1.49 14.43
C GLU A 101 -18.88 -1.98 13.37
N LEU A 102 -18.41 -2.73 12.37
CA LEU A 102 -19.25 -3.36 11.36
C LEU A 102 -20.25 -4.34 11.98
N ARG A 103 -19.81 -5.20 12.92
CA ARG A 103 -20.71 -6.11 13.66
C ARG A 103 -21.78 -5.36 14.43
N LEU A 104 -21.43 -4.24 15.09
CA LEU A 104 -22.39 -3.37 15.76
C LEU A 104 -23.35 -2.72 14.77
N GLY A 105 -22.86 -2.30 13.60
CA GLY A 105 -23.67 -1.79 12.50
C GLY A 105 -24.72 -2.80 12.04
N VAL A 106 -24.29 -4.04 11.78
CA VAL A 106 -25.19 -5.15 11.42
C VAL A 106 -26.22 -5.41 12.51
N ALA A 107 -25.83 -5.43 13.78
CA ALA A 107 -26.77 -5.61 14.89
C ALA A 107 -27.86 -4.53 14.92
N ARG A 108 -27.47 -3.24 14.76
CA ARG A 108 -28.42 -2.13 14.66
C ARG A 108 -29.33 -2.24 13.44
N MET A 109 -28.79 -2.64 12.29
CA MET A 109 -29.58 -2.84 11.09
C MET A 109 -30.62 -3.96 11.28
N ARG A 110 -30.25 -5.06 11.92
CA ARG A 110 -31.18 -6.16 12.23
C ARG A 110 -32.31 -5.73 13.14
N MET A 111 -32.01 -4.97 14.21
CA MET A 111 -33.07 -4.42 15.09
C MET A 111 -34.06 -3.55 14.32
N ARG A 112 -33.54 -2.61 13.51
CA ARG A 112 -34.38 -1.74 12.68
C ARG A 112 -35.23 -2.52 11.69
N LEU A 113 -34.67 -3.57 11.10
CA LEU A 113 -35.42 -4.43 10.18
C LEU A 113 -36.57 -5.12 10.90
N THR A 114 -36.33 -5.69 12.08
CA THR A 114 -37.37 -6.33 12.88
C THR A 114 -38.48 -5.37 13.31
N ASP A 115 -38.14 -4.13 13.70
CA ASP A 115 -39.14 -3.11 14.01
C ASP A 115 -39.99 -2.78 12.77
N LEU A 116 -39.37 -2.59 11.61
CA LEU A 116 -40.07 -2.35 10.35
C LEU A 116 -40.95 -3.52 9.92
N GLU A 117 -40.48 -4.76 10.09
CA GLU A 117 -41.26 -5.97 9.82
C GLU A 117 -42.51 -6.06 10.72
N ARG A 118 -42.38 -5.71 11.99
CA ARG A 118 -43.50 -5.63 12.93
C ARG A 118 -44.50 -4.56 12.53
N ASP A 119 -44.02 -3.35 12.25
CA ASP A 119 -44.88 -2.23 11.85
C ASP A 119 -45.64 -2.55 10.56
N HIS A 120 -44.96 -3.19 9.59
CA HIS A 120 -45.59 -3.66 8.35
C HIS A 120 -46.67 -4.73 8.60
N ALA A 121 -46.44 -5.67 9.52
CA ALA A 121 -47.44 -6.65 9.91
C ALA A 121 -48.65 -6.00 10.58
N SER A 122 -48.43 -5.04 11.48
CA SER A 122 -49.51 -4.28 12.13
C SER A 122 -50.32 -3.45 11.14
N MET A 123 -49.68 -2.77 10.19
CA MET A 123 -50.38 -2.02 9.13
C MET A 123 -51.26 -2.93 8.27
N LYS A 124 -50.75 -4.10 7.88
CA LYS A 124 -51.53 -5.09 7.12
C LYS A 124 -52.76 -5.57 7.89
N GLN A 125 -52.64 -5.83 9.19
CA GLN A 125 -53.76 -6.25 10.02
C GLN A 125 -54.81 -5.14 10.16
N ASN A 126 -54.38 -3.90 10.38
CA ASN A 126 -55.29 -2.75 10.46
C ASN A 126 -56.05 -2.53 9.15
N LEU A 127 -55.37 -2.66 7.99
CA LEU A 127 -56.01 -2.57 6.67
C LEU A 127 -57.06 -3.69 6.46
N ALA A 128 -56.82 -4.89 6.98
CA ALA A 128 -57.76 -6.01 6.89
C ALA A 128 -58.96 -5.89 7.84
N LEU A 129 -58.92 -4.97 8.81
CA LEU A 129 -59.98 -4.71 9.78
C LEU A 129 -60.88 -3.52 9.40
N ILE A 130 -60.60 -2.85 8.27
CA ILE A 130 -61.47 -1.80 7.72
C ILE A 130 -62.62 -2.51 6.97
N PRO A 131 -63.90 -2.31 7.36
CA PRO A 131 -65.07 -2.94 6.74
C PRO A 131 -65.26 -2.60 5.26
#